data_AF-A0A1S3M6H2-F1
#
_entry.id   AF-A0A1S3M6H2-F1
#
_cell.length_a   1.000
_cell.length_b   1.000
_cell.length_c   1.000
_cell.angle_alpha   90.00
_cell.angle_beta   90.00
_cell.angle_gamma   90.00
#
_symmetry.space_group_name_H-M   'P 1'
#
loop_
_entity.id
_entity.type
_entity.pdbx_description
1 polymer ?
#
loop_
_entity_poly.entity_id
_entity_poly.type
_entity_poly.pdbx_seq_one_letter_code
_entity_poly.pdbx_strand_id
1 'polypeptide(L)'
;MKALEAHRDPHKEVARAAEETAAMLASSISPDQCVKVLSPIIQSADYPINLAAIKMQTRVIERVPHHGLVTMLPEIVPGLIQGYDNSESSVRKACVFCLVALYAVIGEELKPHLNQLSGSKLKLLNLYIKRAQSGSSGGEPPPDSL
;
A
#
# COMPACT_ATOMS: atom_id res chain seq x y z
N MET A 1 24.33 -6.94 33.42
CA MET A 1 23.41 -6.29 32.46
C MET A 1 24.20 -6.01 31.19
N LYS A 2 24.09 -6.89 30.18
CA LYS A 2 24.76 -6.72 28.89
C LYS A 2 23.94 -5.75 28.04
N ALA A 3 24.65 -4.79 27.46
CA ALA A 3 24.18 -3.71 26.63
C ALA A 3 23.24 -4.20 25.52
N LEU A 4 22.09 -3.55 25.43
CA LEU A 4 21.18 -3.58 24.28
C LEU A 4 21.78 -2.72 23.15
N GLU A 5 22.95 -3.11 22.66
CA GLU A 5 23.47 -2.65 21.38
C GLU A 5 23.17 -3.73 20.34
N ALA A 6 22.02 -3.67 19.70
CA ALA A 6 21.81 -4.30 18.40
C ALA A 6 20.51 -3.80 17.78
N HIS A 7 20.62 -3.19 16.59
CA HIS A 7 19.54 -2.82 15.68
C HIS A 7 18.82 -1.48 15.90
N ARG A 8 19.57 -0.38 16.08
CA ARG A 8 19.17 0.88 15.43
C ARG A 8 19.52 0.75 13.95
N ASP A 9 18.54 0.30 13.17
CA ASP A 9 18.65 0.22 11.72
C ASP A 9 18.58 1.65 11.16
N PRO A 10 19.71 2.28 10.76
CA PRO A 10 19.71 3.67 10.27
C PRO A 10 18.82 3.81 9.03
N HIS A 11 18.51 2.72 8.33
CA HIS A 11 17.62 2.70 7.19
C HIS A 11 16.14 2.85 7.60
N LYS A 12 15.73 2.39 8.79
CA LYS A 12 14.35 2.53 9.28
C LYS A 12 14.03 3.95 9.73
N GLU A 13 14.98 4.64 10.37
CA GLU A 13 14.80 6.04 10.78
C GLU A 13 14.79 6.97 9.56
N VAL A 14 15.67 6.74 8.58
CA VAL A 14 15.67 7.47 7.30
C VAL A 14 14.41 7.20 6.48
N ALA A 15 13.96 5.94 6.40
CA ALA A 15 12.71 5.60 5.71
C ALA A 15 11.50 6.25 6.39
N ARG A 16 11.47 6.29 7.73
CA ARG A 16 10.41 6.96 8.48
C ARG A 16 10.43 8.48 8.26
N ALA A 17 11.59 9.11 8.31
CA ALA A 17 11.72 10.54 8.03
C ALA A 17 11.35 10.89 6.58
N ALA A 18 11.71 10.03 5.62
CA ALA A 18 11.29 10.13 4.23
C ALA A 18 9.77 9.95 4.09
N GLU A 19 9.16 9.02 4.84
CA GLU A 19 7.71 8.81 4.88
C GLU A 19 6.96 10.00 5.50
N GLU A 20 7.50 10.60 6.57
CA GLU A 20 6.96 11.82 7.19
C GLU A 20 7.12 13.04 6.26
N THR A 21 8.25 13.16 5.56
CA THR A 21 8.50 14.23 4.59
C THR A 21 7.63 14.07 3.34
N ALA A 22 7.49 12.85 2.84
CA ALA A 22 6.57 12.51 1.77
C ALA A 22 5.12 12.82 2.16
N ALA A 23 4.72 12.52 3.39
CA ALA A 23 3.40 12.84 3.91
C ALA A 23 3.14 14.35 4.01
N MET A 24 4.17 15.16 4.31
CA MET A 24 4.12 16.63 4.24
C MET A 24 4.07 17.12 2.79
N LEU A 25 4.88 16.58 1.88
CA LEU A 25 4.86 16.95 0.46
C LEU A 25 3.52 16.65 -0.21
N ALA A 26 2.88 15.53 0.16
CA ALA A 26 1.52 15.19 -0.26
C ALA A 26 0.44 16.15 0.28
N SER A 27 0.76 17.02 1.25
CA SER A 27 -0.13 18.09 1.69
C SER A 27 0.04 19.40 0.90
N SER A 28 1.18 19.55 0.20
CA SER A 28 1.50 20.70 -0.66
C SER A 28 1.30 20.44 -2.16
N ILE A 29 1.09 19.18 -2.56
CA ILE A 29 0.90 18.75 -3.95
C ILE A 29 -0.51 18.15 -4.06
N SER A 30 -1.20 18.36 -5.18
CA SER A 30 -2.53 17.76 -5.37
C SER A 30 -2.43 16.23 -5.43
N PRO A 31 -3.39 15.50 -4.85
CA PRO A 31 -3.36 14.03 -4.81
C PRO A 31 -3.20 13.37 -6.19
N ASP A 32 -3.80 13.97 -7.23
CA ASP A 32 -3.68 13.55 -8.62
C ASP A 32 -2.22 13.57 -9.12
N GLN A 33 -1.47 14.62 -8.80
CA GLN A 33 -0.05 14.71 -9.17
C GLN A 33 0.80 13.72 -8.36
N CYS A 34 0.45 13.48 -7.09
CA CYS A 34 1.13 12.44 -6.31
C CYS A 34 0.96 11.06 -6.95
N VAL A 35 -0.26 10.70 -7.37
CA VAL A 35 -0.52 9.41 -8.03
C VAL A 35 0.28 9.30 -9.33
N LYS A 36 0.30 10.35 -10.16
CA LYS A 36 1.08 10.40 -11.41
C LYS A 36 2.57 10.17 -11.22
N VAL A 37 3.13 10.65 -10.12
CA VAL A 37 4.54 10.43 -9.78
C VAL A 37 4.76 9.05 -9.16
N LEU A 38 3.85 8.58 -8.31
CA LEU A 38 4.00 7.33 -7.58
C LEU A 38 3.77 6.09 -8.45
N SER A 39 2.75 6.10 -9.32
CA SER A 39 2.42 4.95 -10.18
C SER A 39 3.61 4.40 -10.98
N PRO A 40 4.43 5.20 -11.69
CA PRO A 40 5.61 4.66 -12.39
C PRO A 40 6.65 4.11 -11.41
N ILE A 41 6.88 4.76 -10.26
CA ILE A 41 7.84 4.28 -9.25
C ILE A 41 7.41 2.92 -8.69
N ILE A 42 6.12 2.73 -8.41
CA ILE A 42 5.58 1.45 -7.93
C ILE A 42 5.83 0.34 -8.96
N GLN A 43 5.73 0.65 -10.26
CA GLN A 43 5.84 -0.32 -11.34
C GLN A 43 7.29 -0.65 -11.73
N SER A 44 8.20 0.33 -11.68
CA SER A 44 9.54 0.19 -12.24
C SER A 44 10.67 0.21 -11.22
N ALA A 45 10.44 0.71 -10.00
CA ALA A 45 11.50 0.78 -9.00
C ALA A 45 11.72 -0.56 -8.29
N ASP A 46 12.95 -0.77 -7.85
CA ASP A 46 13.32 -1.92 -7.04
C ASP A 46 13.01 -1.69 -5.56
N TYR A 47 13.03 -2.78 -4.79
CA TYR A 47 12.98 -2.70 -3.34
C TYR A 47 14.22 -1.99 -2.79
N PRO A 48 14.09 -1.10 -1.78
CA PRO A 48 12.89 -0.76 -1.00
C PRO A 48 12.08 0.45 -1.53
N ILE A 49 12.44 1.00 -2.68
CA ILE A 49 11.86 2.25 -3.20
C ILE A 49 10.40 2.04 -3.59
N ASN A 50 10.09 0.96 -4.32
CA ASN A 50 8.70 0.63 -4.68
C ASN A 50 7.79 0.44 -3.44
N LEU A 51 8.30 -0.17 -2.38
CA LEU A 51 7.58 -0.34 -1.12
C LEU A 51 7.25 1.01 -0.47
N ALA A 52 8.21 1.94 -0.44
CA ALA A 52 7.99 3.28 0.08
C ALA A 52 6.93 4.03 -0.75
N ALA A 53 6.99 3.91 -2.08
CA ALA A 53 6.00 4.50 -2.98
C ALA A 53 4.59 3.94 -2.74
N ILE A 54 4.43 2.62 -2.56
CA ILE A 54 3.14 1.99 -2.25
C ILE A 54 2.59 2.50 -0.91
N LYS A 55 3.42 2.60 0.12
CA LYS A 55 2.99 3.12 1.43
C LYS A 55 2.53 4.56 1.34
N MET A 56 3.28 5.40 0.63
CA MET A 56 2.90 6.79 0.37
C MET A 56 1.58 6.85 -0.41
N GLN A 57 1.40 6.00 -1.43
CA GLN A 57 0.17 5.91 -2.21
C GLN A 57 -1.04 5.58 -1.31
N THR A 58 -0.91 4.66 -0.35
CA THR A 58 -1.95 4.35 0.64
C THR A 58 -2.34 5.60 1.44
N ARG A 59 -1.37 6.41 1.89
CA ARG A 59 -1.65 7.66 2.62
C ARG A 59 -2.34 8.71 1.77
N VAL A 60 -2.01 8.78 0.49
CA VAL A 60 -2.73 9.64 -0.46
C VAL A 60 -4.17 9.16 -0.57
N ILE A 61 -4.40 7.86 -0.75
CA ILE A 61 -5.73 7.27 -0.87
C ILE A 61 -6.62 7.58 0.34
N GLU A 62 -6.09 7.44 1.55
CA GLU A 62 -6.81 7.73 2.79
C GLU A 62 -7.26 9.20 2.92
N ARG A 63 -6.69 10.12 2.12
CA ARG A 63 -6.97 11.57 2.17
C ARG A 63 -7.84 12.06 1.02
N VAL A 64 -7.98 11.29 -0.05
CA VAL A 64 -8.73 11.70 -1.24
C VAL A 64 -10.21 11.31 -1.08
N PRO A 65 -11.17 12.22 -1.38
CA PRO A 65 -12.58 11.86 -1.37
C PRO A 65 -12.92 10.83 -2.46
N HIS A 66 -13.97 10.05 -2.22
CA HIS A 66 -14.48 9.00 -3.11
C HIS A 66 -14.43 9.37 -4.60
N HIS A 67 -15.06 10.48 -4.99
CA HIS A 67 -15.13 10.91 -6.40
C HIS A 67 -13.74 11.11 -7.04
N GLY A 68 -12.79 11.70 -6.31
CA GLY A 68 -11.43 11.88 -6.81
C GLY A 68 -10.71 10.55 -7.02
N LEU A 69 -10.87 9.60 -6.09
CA LEU A 69 -10.25 8.28 -6.22
C LEU A 69 -10.76 7.48 -7.40
N VAL A 70 -12.07 7.50 -7.67
CA VAL A 70 -12.67 6.79 -8.80
C VAL A 70 -12.01 7.20 -10.12
N THR A 71 -11.72 8.49 -10.30
CA THR A 71 -11.05 9.00 -11.51
C THR A 71 -9.59 8.53 -11.65
N MET A 72 -8.93 8.17 -10.54
CA MET A 72 -7.52 7.76 -10.51
C MET A 72 -7.32 6.23 -10.49
N LEU A 73 -8.39 5.43 -10.37
CA LEU A 73 -8.29 3.96 -10.36
C LEU A 73 -7.54 3.38 -11.57
N PRO A 74 -7.73 3.86 -12.82
CA PRO A 74 -7.01 3.33 -13.97
C PRO A 74 -5.49 3.50 -13.87
N GLU A 75 -5.03 4.48 -13.08
CA GLU A 75 -3.62 4.78 -12.90
C GLU A 75 -3.03 4.06 -11.68
N ILE A 76 -3.80 3.91 -10.61
CA ILE A 76 -3.35 3.28 -9.36
C ILE A 76 -3.37 1.74 -9.46
N VAL A 77 -4.49 1.18 -9.92
CA VAL A 77 -4.75 -0.26 -9.81
C VAL A 77 -3.73 -1.12 -10.57
N PRO A 78 -3.31 -0.80 -11.81
CA PRO A 78 -2.32 -1.61 -12.52
C PRO A 78 -1.01 -1.78 -11.76
N GLY A 79 -0.50 -0.71 -11.13
CA GLY A 79 0.71 -0.76 -10.33
C GLY A 79 0.57 -1.63 -9.08
N LEU A 80 -0.58 -1.58 -8.41
CA LEU A 80 -0.86 -2.43 -7.26
C LEU A 80 -1.04 -3.90 -7.63
N ILE A 81 -1.69 -4.20 -8.76
CA ILE A 81 -1.84 -5.56 -9.27
C ILE A 81 -0.47 -6.15 -9.62
N GLN A 82 0.37 -5.40 -10.33
CA GLN A 82 1.74 -5.82 -10.63
C GLN A 82 2.55 -6.05 -9.34
N GLY A 83 2.48 -5.11 -8.39
CA GLY A 83 3.18 -5.23 -7.11
C GLY A 83 2.68 -6.38 -6.24
N TYR A 84 1.45 -6.85 -6.42
CA TYR A 84 0.92 -8.03 -5.74
C TYR A 84 1.60 -9.33 -6.22
N ASP A 85 2.19 -9.33 -7.42
CA ASP A 85 3.00 -10.44 -7.95
C ASP A 85 4.51 -10.27 -7.73
N ASN A 86 4.92 -9.25 -6.98
CA ASN A 86 6.33 -8.97 -6.75
C ASN A 86 7.02 -10.11 -5.95
N SER A 87 8.32 -10.34 -6.18
CA SER A 87 9.11 -11.34 -5.45
C SER A 87 9.20 -11.03 -3.95
N GLU A 88 9.15 -9.76 -3.58
CA GLU A 88 9.26 -9.29 -2.20
C GLU A 88 7.93 -9.40 -1.44
N SER A 89 7.91 -10.21 -0.38
CA SER A 89 6.73 -10.39 0.49
C SER A 89 6.20 -9.07 1.06
N SER A 90 7.11 -8.14 1.41
CA SER A 90 6.77 -6.82 1.93
C SER A 90 6.02 -5.96 0.91
N VAL A 91 6.44 -6.01 -0.36
CA VAL A 91 5.79 -5.29 -1.47
C VAL A 91 4.40 -5.87 -1.71
N ARG A 92 4.28 -7.21 -1.78
CA ARG A 92 2.98 -7.88 -1.93
C ARG A 92 2.00 -7.49 -0.82
N LYS A 93 2.44 -7.51 0.44
CA LYS A 93 1.62 -7.13 1.60
C LYS A 93 1.17 -5.67 1.53
N ALA A 94 2.07 -4.76 1.17
CA ALA A 94 1.76 -3.35 1.03
C ALA A 94 0.72 -3.08 -0.08
N CYS A 95 0.84 -3.76 -1.22
CA CYS A 95 -0.15 -3.67 -2.31
C CYS A 95 -1.54 -4.14 -1.86
N VAL A 96 -1.63 -5.27 -1.15
CA VAL A 96 -2.90 -5.75 -0.59
C VAL A 96 -3.51 -4.72 0.35
N PHE A 97 -2.72 -4.14 1.26
CA PHE A 97 -3.21 -3.14 2.20
C PHE A 97 -3.67 -1.87 1.49
N CYS A 98 -2.96 -1.44 0.45
CA CYS A 98 -3.35 -0.32 -0.40
C CYS A 98 -4.68 -0.58 -1.12
N LEU A 99 -4.89 -1.78 -1.67
CA LEU A 99 -6.16 -2.19 -2.28
C LEU A 99 -7.32 -2.25 -1.27
N VAL A 100 -7.06 -2.69 -0.04
CA VAL A 100 -8.06 -2.66 1.05
C VAL A 100 -8.42 -1.22 1.41
N ALA A 101 -7.44 -0.31 1.49
CA ALA A 101 -7.68 1.11 1.75
C ALA A 101 -8.49 1.76 0.61
N LEU A 102 -8.19 1.45 -0.66
CA LEU A 102 -9.03 1.86 -1.80
C LEU A 102 -10.47 1.39 -1.61
N TYR A 103 -10.66 0.10 -1.34
CA TYR A 103 -12.00 -0.45 -1.13
C TYR A 103 -12.73 0.21 0.05
N ALA A 104 -12.02 0.58 1.11
CA ALA A 104 -12.62 1.27 2.25
C ALA A 104 -13.22 2.63 1.88
N VAL A 105 -12.66 3.31 0.86
CA VAL A 105 -13.15 4.63 0.42
C VAL A 105 -14.16 4.52 -0.73
N ILE A 106 -13.90 3.69 -1.75
CA ILE A 106 -14.74 3.59 -2.96
C ILE A 106 -15.67 2.38 -3.01
N GLY A 107 -15.48 1.40 -2.13
CA GLY A 107 -16.31 0.22 -2.03
C GLY A 107 -16.31 -0.65 -3.29
N GLU A 108 -17.52 -1.05 -3.68
CA GLU A 108 -17.79 -2.00 -4.76
C GLU A 108 -17.30 -1.52 -6.13
N GLU A 109 -17.11 -0.20 -6.33
CA GLU A 109 -16.58 0.36 -7.57
C GLU A 109 -15.14 -0.08 -7.88
N LEU A 110 -14.40 -0.59 -6.88
CA LEU A 110 -13.09 -1.18 -7.12
C LEU A 110 -13.18 -2.52 -7.87
N LYS A 111 -14.26 -3.30 -7.68
CA LYS A 111 -14.39 -4.66 -8.22
C LYS A 111 -14.15 -4.80 -9.73
N PRO A 112 -14.70 -3.96 -10.63
CA PRO A 112 -14.44 -4.08 -12.07
C PRO A 112 -12.96 -3.98 -12.43
N HIS A 113 -12.16 -3.24 -11.64
CA HIS A 113 -10.72 -3.10 -11.85
C HIS A 113 -9.91 -4.30 -11.35
N LEU A 114 -10.48 -5.12 -10.46
CA LEU A 114 -9.81 -6.30 -9.87
C LEU A 114 -9.96 -7.57 -10.72
N ASN A 115 -10.70 -7.54 -11.83
CA ASN A 115 -10.91 -8.69 -12.71
C ASN A 115 -9.61 -9.27 -13.30
N GLN A 116 -8.52 -8.51 -13.28
CA GLN A 116 -7.20 -8.97 -13.73
C GLN A 116 -6.50 -9.86 -12.67
N LEU A 117 -6.95 -9.85 -11.42
CA LEU A 117 -6.43 -10.73 -10.37
C LEU A 117 -6.97 -12.15 -10.54
N SER A 118 -6.13 -13.15 -10.26
CA SER A 118 -6.59 -14.54 -10.19
C SER A 118 -7.64 -14.74 -9.09
N GLY A 119 -8.55 -15.70 -9.28
CA GLY A 119 -9.64 -15.96 -8.33
C GLY A 119 -9.17 -16.19 -6.89
N SER A 120 -7.97 -16.78 -6.70
CA SER A 120 -7.37 -16.97 -5.38
C SER A 120 -6.94 -15.65 -4.73
N LYS A 121 -6.31 -14.74 -5.48
CA LYS A 121 -5.92 -13.41 -4.98
C LYS A 121 -7.13 -12.55 -4.67
N LEU A 122 -8.16 -12.61 -5.52
CA LEU A 122 -9.40 -11.88 -5.30
C LEU A 122 -10.13 -12.39 -4.05
N LYS A 123 -10.15 -13.71 -3.80
CA LYS A 123 -10.66 -14.28 -2.55
C LYS A 123 -9.89 -13.78 -1.33
N LEU A 124 -8.55 -13.76 -1.40
CA LEU A 124 -7.70 -13.30 -0.32
C LEU A 124 -7.92 -11.81 -0.03
N LEU A 125 -7.97 -10.96 -1.06
CA LEU A 125 -8.26 -9.54 -0.91
C LEU A 125 -9.64 -9.31 -0.26
N ASN A 126 -10.67 -10.03 -0.70
CA ASN A 126 -12.00 -9.95 -0.08
C ASN A 126 -12.00 -10.37 1.39
N LEU A 127 -11.17 -11.35 1.77
CA LEU A 127 -11.00 -11.72 3.18
C LEU A 127 -10.41 -10.56 3.99
N TYR A 128 -9.37 -9.89 3.47
CA TYR A 128 -8.77 -8.72 4.13
C TYR A 128 -9.73 -7.54 4.23
N ILE A 129 -10.52 -7.27 3.18
CA ILE A 129 -11.57 -6.25 3.17
C ILE A 129 -12.59 -6.53 4.28
N LYS A 130 -13.13 -7.76 4.34
CA LYS A 130 -14.08 -8.15 5.38
C LYS A 130 -13.49 -7.97 6.77
N ARG A 131 -12.22 -8.38 6.96
CA ARG A 131 -11.51 -8.24 8.24
C ARG A 131 -11.33 -6.77 8.64
N ALA A 132 -11.06 -5.88 7.70
CA ALA A 132 -10.93 -4.45 7.96
C ALA A 132 -12.28 -3.81 8.34
N GLN A 133 -13.38 -4.26 7.73
CA GLN A 133 -14.74 -3.76 8.00
C GLN A 133 -15.33 -4.25 9.33
N SER A 134 -14.96 -5.45 9.80
CA SER A 134 -15.54 -6.07 11.00
C SER A 134 -15.02 -5.53 12.35
N GLY A 135 -14.17 -4.49 12.35
CA GLY A 135 -13.76 -3.79 13.56
C GLY A 135 -12.80 -4.57 14.49
N SER A 136 -11.51 -4.28 14.35
CA SER A 136 -10.44 -4.43 15.36
C SER A 136 -9.67 -5.77 15.50
N SER A 137 -8.35 -5.58 15.72
CA SER A 137 -7.28 -6.47 16.23
C SER A 137 -6.44 -7.35 15.26
N GLY A 138 -5.14 -7.00 15.19
CA GLY A 138 -4.02 -7.95 15.04
C GLY A 138 -3.68 -8.39 13.62
N GLY A 139 -2.93 -7.57 12.89
CA GLY A 139 -2.34 -7.93 11.58
C GLY A 139 -0.85 -8.28 11.65
N GLU A 140 -0.40 -8.91 12.74
CA GLU A 140 0.88 -9.60 12.77
C GLU A 140 0.60 -11.09 12.54
N PRO A 141 1.03 -11.68 11.41
CA PRO A 141 0.95 -13.13 11.22
C PRO A 141 1.89 -13.82 12.23
N PRO A 142 1.62 -15.08 12.62
CA PRO A 142 2.54 -15.82 13.48
C PRO A 142 3.92 -15.89 12.81
N PRO A 143 5.02 -15.74 13.57
CA PRO A 143 6.35 -16.01 13.03
C PRO A 143 6.37 -17.48 12.61
N ASP A 144 6.77 -17.71 11.36
CA ASP A 144 6.97 -19.04 10.80
C ASP A 144 7.74 -19.93 11.77
N SER A 145 7.16 -21.10 11.96
CA SER A 145 7.64 -22.28 12.65
C SER A 145 9.15 -22.52 12.49
N LEU A 146 9.83 -22.69 13.61
CA LEU A 146 10.93 -23.64 13.75
C LEU A 146 10.37 -24.92 14.36
#